data_AF-A0A7H9B7P1-F1
#
_entry.id   AF-A0A7H9B7P1-F1
#
_cell.length_a   1.000
_cell.length_b   1.000
_cell.length_c   1.000
_cell.angle_alpha   90.00
_cell.angle_beta   90.00
_cell.angle_gamma   90.00
#
_symmetry.space_group_name_H-M   'P 1'
#
loop_
_entity.id
_entity.type
_entity.pdbx_description
1 polymer ?
#
loop_
_entity_poly.entity_id
_entity_poly.type
_entity_poly.pdbx_seq_one_letter_code
_entity_poly.pdbx_strand_id
1 'polypeptide(L)'
;MLVSSRSFAVKSRVNLRLVLSGTCSVVMPPTMSSQVVGGAPVFKRCKSHAKAASRGEYRGRDHGQGHSHKSFYPAEKLTIADLNENVLNAKYAVRGSIPMRAEELQGQLHKNPGSLPFSKIVNANIGNPQQLKQKPLSFYRQVLSILQYPEILEQGEEKLISAGVFKRDTIERAKRILNDVGGSVGAYSSSQGVLGIRKTVASFITKRDGGELAYPEDIFLTAGASAAVMYLLSIFCRGSQTGVLIPIPQYPLYTASLALNNSHALPYYLDEASGWSTNTKEIEQVVNDSIDKGIKPTVLVVINPGNPTGAVLTEDAIADIFVVAAKYGIVVIADEVYQENVFSGPKFVSMKKVLRKLQREKPGYFDNVQLASLHSTSKGVSGECGQRGGYMELTGFGQEVRQVVLKLASISLCPVVTGQALVDLMVSPPQPGDDSYEQDRFERDTVHDELNRRAALLHKTFNSLEGIECQKPQGAMYLFPRLLLPYKAVQAAQHAELGPDEFYCKSLLEATGICTVPGSGFGQEPGTYHLRTTFLAPGTEWIKQWEDFHREFFDKYRD
;
A
#
# COMPACT_ATOMS: atom_id res chain seq x y z
N MET A 1 -13.25 -72.82 2.91
CA MET A 1 -13.57 -73.58 1.70
C MET A 1 -14.57 -72.78 0.86
N LEU A 2 -14.18 -72.50 -0.39
CA LEU A 2 -14.89 -72.25 -1.67
C LEU A 2 -16.44 -72.34 -1.70
N VAL A 3 -17.26 -71.74 -2.59
CA VAL A 3 -17.22 -70.83 -3.79
C VAL A 3 -18.71 -70.70 -4.22
N SER A 4 -19.29 -69.58 -4.69
CA SER A 4 -19.37 -69.05 -6.08
C SER A 4 -20.51 -67.99 -6.07
N SER A 5 -20.38 -66.72 -6.47
CA SER A 5 -20.10 -66.10 -7.79
C SER A 5 -21.36 -65.71 -8.61
N ARG A 6 -21.53 -64.41 -8.87
CA ARG A 6 -21.55 -63.76 -10.21
C ARG A 6 -21.86 -62.24 -10.13
N SER A 7 -20.99 -61.45 -10.75
CA SER A 7 -21.14 -60.03 -11.12
C SER A 7 -20.94 -59.90 -12.63
N PHE A 8 -21.62 -58.96 -13.27
CA PHE A 8 -21.50 -58.64 -14.70
C PHE A 8 -20.58 -57.43 -14.90
N ALA A 9 -19.63 -57.57 -15.82
CA ALA A 9 -18.79 -56.51 -16.37
C ALA A 9 -18.91 -56.54 -17.90
N VAL A 10 -18.97 -55.36 -18.53
CA VAL A 10 -18.95 -55.20 -20.00
C VAL A 10 -17.63 -54.53 -20.40
N LYS A 11 -16.91 -55.18 -21.33
CA LYS A 11 -15.73 -54.66 -22.05
C LYS A 11 -16.13 -54.36 -23.49
N SER A 12 -15.58 -53.30 -24.08
CA SER A 12 -15.26 -53.26 -25.50
C SER A 12 -13.95 -52.50 -25.72
N ARG A 13 -13.10 -53.07 -26.58
CA ARG A 13 -11.81 -52.53 -27.06
C ARG A 13 -12.02 -51.93 -28.44
N VAL A 14 -11.36 -50.83 -28.75
CA VAL A 14 -10.95 -50.48 -30.12
C VAL A 14 -9.53 -49.89 -30.09
N ASN A 15 -8.64 -50.48 -30.89
CA ASN A 15 -7.30 -50.00 -31.24
C ASN A 15 -7.41 -48.85 -32.25
N LEU A 16 -6.58 -47.80 -32.14
CA LEU A 16 -6.16 -47.03 -33.31
C LEU A 16 -4.73 -46.50 -33.12
N ARG A 17 -3.80 -47.00 -33.95
CA ARG A 17 -2.53 -46.34 -34.30
C ARG A 17 -2.83 -45.33 -35.40
N LEU A 18 -2.34 -44.10 -35.28
CA LEU A 18 -1.96 -43.31 -36.45
C LEU A 18 -0.76 -42.42 -36.10
N VAL A 19 0.34 -42.66 -36.81
CA VAL A 19 1.52 -41.80 -36.93
C VAL A 19 1.18 -40.77 -37.99
N LEU A 20 1.44 -39.48 -37.76
CA LEU A 20 1.79 -38.52 -38.82
C LEU A 20 2.52 -37.31 -38.21
N SER A 21 3.73 -37.12 -38.69
CA SER A 21 4.65 -35.99 -38.49
C SER A 21 4.15 -34.73 -39.17
N GLY A 22 4.30 -33.58 -38.51
CA GLY A 22 4.05 -32.26 -39.12
C GLY A 22 4.73 -31.15 -38.32
N THR A 23 6.00 -30.89 -38.62
CA THR A 23 6.73 -29.70 -38.18
C THR A 23 6.22 -28.48 -38.94
N CYS A 24 5.67 -27.50 -38.24
CA CYS A 24 5.37 -26.19 -38.80
C CYS A 24 6.41 -25.18 -38.30
N SER A 25 7.42 -24.93 -39.14
CA SER A 25 8.44 -23.91 -38.95
C SER A 25 7.85 -22.55 -39.35
N VAL A 26 7.71 -21.63 -38.40
CA VAL A 26 7.42 -20.22 -38.70
C VAL A 26 8.75 -19.55 -39.08
N VAL A 27 8.91 -19.27 -40.37
CA VAL A 27 10.02 -18.51 -40.93
C VAL A 27 9.78 -17.02 -40.68
N MET A 28 10.67 -16.37 -39.93
CA MET A 28 10.76 -14.91 -39.87
C MET A 28 11.53 -14.38 -41.09
N PRO A 29 11.07 -13.31 -41.77
CA PRO A 29 11.86 -12.64 -42.80
C PRO A 29 12.89 -11.68 -42.17
N PRO A 30 14.05 -11.46 -42.82
CA PRO A 30 15.15 -10.70 -42.24
C PRO A 30 14.98 -9.18 -42.37
N THR A 31 15.71 -8.50 -41.49
CA THR A 31 15.95 -7.07 -41.33
C THR A 31 16.11 -6.26 -42.62
N MET A 32 15.52 -5.05 -42.65
CA MET A 32 16.08 -3.91 -43.38
C MET A 32 16.26 -2.70 -42.46
N SER A 33 17.49 -2.21 -42.47
CA SER A 33 17.99 -0.96 -41.92
C SER A 33 17.43 0.26 -42.65
N SER A 34 17.10 1.35 -41.94
CA SER A 34 17.50 2.71 -42.35
C SER A 34 17.21 3.77 -41.28
N GLN A 35 18.30 4.40 -40.87
CA GLN A 35 18.50 5.84 -40.65
C GLN A 35 17.45 6.68 -39.90
N VAL A 36 17.92 7.15 -38.74
CA VAL A 36 17.55 8.36 -38.01
C VAL A 36 17.71 9.61 -38.89
N VAL A 37 16.66 10.44 -39.00
CA VAL A 37 16.77 11.90 -39.11
C VAL A 37 15.56 12.53 -38.40
N GLY A 38 15.83 13.52 -37.56
CA GLY A 38 14.87 14.16 -36.66
C GLY A 38 13.98 15.23 -37.30
N GLY A 39 13.10 15.77 -36.45
CA GLY A 39 12.27 16.94 -36.75
C GLY A 39 11.03 17.01 -35.85
N ALA A 40 11.10 17.79 -34.79
CA ALA A 40 9.93 18.20 -34.02
C ALA A 40 9.05 19.15 -34.86
N PRO A 41 7.71 19.15 -34.69
CA PRO A 41 6.91 20.30 -35.05
C PRO A 41 6.23 20.95 -33.84
N VAL A 42 6.50 22.24 -33.73
CA VAL A 42 5.80 23.27 -32.97
C VAL A 42 4.33 23.29 -33.38
N PHE A 43 3.41 23.20 -32.41
CA PHE A 43 1.98 23.46 -32.65
C PHE A 43 1.65 24.94 -32.44
N LYS A 44 1.20 25.61 -33.51
CA LYS A 44 0.47 26.90 -33.43
C LYS A 44 -0.93 26.75 -34.01
N ARG A 45 -1.86 27.43 -33.35
CA ARG A 45 -3.34 27.37 -33.40
C ARG A 45 -4.03 27.67 -34.74
N CYS A 46 -5.20 27.02 -34.87
CA CYS A 46 -6.53 27.45 -35.38
C CYS A 46 -6.69 28.21 -36.72
N LYS A 47 -7.59 27.66 -37.58
CA LYS A 47 -8.78 28.30 -38.21
C LYS A 47 -9.52 27.24 -39.05
N SER A 48 -10.72 26.79 -38.65
CA SER A 48 -12.06 27.23 -39.09
C SER A 48 -12.42 26.91 -40.57
N HIS A 49 -13.48 26.09 -40.71
CA HIS A 49 -14.43 25.93 -41.83
C HIS A 49 -14.07 26.39 -43.25
N ALA A 50 -14.17 25.47 -44.23
CA ALA A 50 -14.80 25.73 -45.52
C ALA A 50 -15.19 24.43 -46.26
N LYS A 51 -16.48 24.31 -46.60
CA LYS A 51 -16.98 23.47 -47.69
C LYS A 51 -16.53 24.08 -49.02
N ALA A 52 -16.11 23.26 -49.99
CA ALA A 52 -16.19 23.60 -51.40
C ALA A 52 -16.30 22.34 -52.26
N ALA A 53 -17.28 22.36 -53.16
CA ALA A 53 -17.58 21.36 -54.17
C ALA A 53 -16.97 21.74 -55.54
N SER A 54 -17.19 20.87 -56.52
CA SER A 54 -16.95 20.99 -57.99
C SER A 54 -15.59 20.45 -58.46
N ARG A 55 -15.40 19.76 -59.60
CA ARG A 55 -16.15 19.30 -60.80
C ARG A 55 -15.24 18.18 -61.40
N GLY A 56 -15.66 17.09 -62.04
CA GLY A 56 -16.47 16.97 -63.25
C GLY A 56 -16.12 15.64 -63.96
N GLU A 57 -17.17 14.90 -64.33
CA GLU A 57 -17.38 13.96 -65.45
C GLU A 57 -16.29 12.96 -65.91
N TYR A 58 -16.64 11.66 -65.92
CA TYR A 58 -16.84 10.92 -67.18
C TYR A 58 -17.70 9.66 -66.98
N ARG A 59 -18.52 9.35 -67.99
CA ARG A 59 -19.57 8.32 -68.03
C ARG A 59 -19.02 6.88 -68.08
N GLY A 60 -19.73 5.99 -67.40
CA GLY A 60 -19.74 4.54 -67.67
C GLY A 60 -20.89 3.89 -66.90
N ARG A 61 -22.00 3.56 -67.59
CA ARG A 61 -23.05 2.72 -67.01
C ARG A 61 -22.54 1.29 -67.02
N ASP A 62 -22.52 0.66 -65.85
CA ASP A 62 -22.59 -0.80 -65.79
C ASP A 62 -23.61 -1.20 -64.72
N HIS A 63 -24.60 -1.96 -65.16
CA HIS A 63 -25.67 -2.51 -64.33
C HIS A 63 -25.14 -3.75 -63.61
N GLY A 64 -24.39 -3.53 -62.52
CA GLY A 64 -24.10 -4.55 -61.53
C GLY A 64 -24.98 -4.33 -60.31
N GLN A 65 -25.75 -5.34 -59.90
CA GLN A 65 -26.37 -5.40 -58.57
C GLN A 65 -25.26 -5.40 -57.51
N GLY A 66 -24.78 -4.21 -57.15
CA GLY A 66 -23.82 -4.00 -56.08
C GLY A 66 -24.58 -3.85 -54.77
N HIS A 67 -24.48 -4.84 -53.89
CA HIS A 67 -24.78 -4.63 -52.49
C HIS A 67 -24.07 -3.35 -52.03
N SER A 68 -24.84 -2.37 -51.56
CA SER A 68 -24.33 -1.19 -50.86
C SER A 68 -23.60 -1.66 -49.60
N HIS A 69 -22.34 -2.04 -49.75
CA HIS A 69 -21.40 -2.04 -48.63
C HIS A 69 -21.35 -0.60 -48.15
N LYS A 70 -22.08 -0.28 -47.08
CA LYS A 70 -21.84 0.94 -46.31
C LYS A 70 -20.34 0.99 -46.09
N SER A 71 -19.67 2.01 -46.60
CA SER A 71 -18.22 2.14 -46.47
C SER A 71 -17.90 2.15 -44.98
N PHE A 72 -17.22 1.09 -44.55
CA PHE A 72 -16.71 1.00 -43.19
C PHE A 72 -15.52 1.95 -43.09
N TYR A 73 -15.63 2.95 -42.23
CA TYR A 73 -14.50 3.78 -41.82
C TYR A 73 -14.19 3.43 -40.36
N PRO A 74 -12.97 2.98 -40.04
CA PRO A 74 -12.59 2.74 -38.64
C PRO A 74 -12.65 4.07 -37.88
N ALA A 75 -13.11 4.03 -36.63
CA ALA A 75 -13.06 5.18 -35.74
C ALA A 75 -11.60 5.58 -35.45
N GLU A 76 -11.40 6.84 -35.06
CA GLU A 76 -10.10 7.33 -34.62
C GLU A 76 -9.63 6.60 -33.36
N LYS A 77 -8.30 6.53 -33.17
CA LYS A 77 -7.72 5.94 -31.96
C LYS A 77 -8.04 6.83 -30.76
N LEU A 78 -8.35 6.22 -29.61
CA LEU A 78 -8.47 6.93 -28.35
C LEU A 78 -7.17 7.69 -28.04
N THR A 79 -7.34 8.89 -27.52
CA THR A 79 -6.29 9.80 -27.07
C THR A 79 -6.43 10.07 -25.58
N ILE A 80 -5.51 10.84 -24.98
CA ILE A 80 -5.62 11.25 -23.58
C ILE A 80 -6.93 12.01 -23.30
N ALA A 81 -7.47 12.74 -24.29
CA ALA A 81 -8.72 13.48 -24.16
C ALA A 81 -9.96 12.58 -23.98
N ASP A 82 -9.86 11.29 -24.32
CA ASP A 82 -10.95 10.32 -24.20
C ASP A 82 -10.89 9.51 -22.88
N LEU A 83 -9.85 9.71 -22.07
CA LEU A 83 -9.66 8.99 -20.81
C LEU A 83 -10.42 9.65 -19.65
N ASN A 84 -10.77 8.87 -18.65
CA ASN A 84 -11.44 9.37 -17.44
C ASN A 84 -10.57 10.44 -16.74
N GLU A 85 -11.07 11.68 -16.69
CA GLU A 85 -10.38 12.83 -16.11
C GLU A 85 -9.95 12.60 -14.65
N ASN A 86 -10.77 11.91 -13.85
CA ASN A 86 -10.44 11.60 -12.46
C ASN A 86 -9.21 10.69 -12.34
N VAL A 87 -9.02 9.79 -13.31
CA VAL A 87 -7.83 8.92 -13.39
C VAL A 87 -6.60 9.73 -13.79
N LEU A 88 -6.74 10.69 -14.71
CA LEU A 88 -5.66 11.58 -15.11
C LEU A 88 -5.23 12.52 -13.96
N ASN A 89 -6.18 12.94 -13.12
CA ASN A 89 -5.92 13.81 -11.97
C ASN A 89 -5.31 13.07 -10.77
N ALA A 90 -5.45 11.74 -10.69
CA ALA A 90 -4.92 10.95 -9.60
C ALA A 90 -3.37 10.85 -9.67
N LYS A 91 -2.69 11.42 -8.67
CA LYS A 91 -1.22 11.38 -8.54
C LYS A 91 -0.80 10.46 -7.40
N TYR A 92 0.21 9.62 -7.63
CA TYR A 92 0.77 8.71 -6.61
C TYR A 92 2.29 8.85 -6.52
N ALA A 93 2.75 9.76 -5.66
CA ALA A 93 4.15 10.21 -5.62
C ALA A 93 5.19 9.15 -5.18
N VAL A 94 4.77 8.03 -4.58
CA VAL A 94 5.70 6.97 -4.09
C VAL A 94 6.46 6.29 -5.25
N ARG A 95 6.04 6.50 -6.50
CA ARG A 95 6.75 6.08 -7.73
C ARG A 95 7.07 7.28 -8.64
N GLY A 96 7.55 8.37 -8.04
CA GLY A 96 7.88 9.62 -8.74
C GLY A 96 9.20 9.58 -9.54
N SER A 97 9.69 10.77 -9.89
CA SER A 97 10.93 11.00 -10.67
C SER A 97 12.17 10.32 -10.08
N ILE A 98 12.35 10.38 -8.76
CA ILE A 98 13.52 9.85 -8.06
C ILE A 98 13.62 8.30 -8.18
N PRO A 99 12.58 7.50 -7.87
CA PRO A 99 12.60 6.06 -8.15
C PRO A 99 12.85 5.70 -9.61
N MET A 100 12.26 6.42 -10.57
CA MET A 100 12.50 6.18 -12.01
C MET A 100 13.97 6.40 -12.36
N ARG A 101 14.56 7.49 -11.85
CA ARG A 101 16.00 7.76 -12.02
C ARG A 101 16.87 6.67 -11.37
N ALA A 102 16.46 6.12 -10.23
CA ALA A 102 17.18 5.03 -9.59
C ALA A 102 17.17 3.75 -10.43
N GLU A 103 16.06 3.44 -11.11
CA GLU A 103 15.96 2.30 -12.05
C GLU A 103 16.87 2.50 -13.27
N GLU A 104 16.95 3.71 -13.82
CA GLU A 104 17.89 4.05 -14.91
C GLU A 104 19.35 3.82 -14.50
N LEU A 105 19.74 4.34 -13.33
CA LEU A 105 21.09 4.20 -12.79
C LEU A 105 21.41 2.73 -12.48
N GLN A 106 20.43 1.95 -11.99
CA GLN A 106 20.58 0.51 -11.82
C GLN A 106 20.82 -0.19 -13.17
N GLY A 107 20.07 0.19 -14.21
CA GLY A 107 20.29 -0.30 -15.58
C GLY A 107 21.68 0.06 -16.12
N GLN A 108 22.19 1.24 -15.79
CA GLN A 108 23.55 1.67 -16.14
C GLN A 108 24.62 0.83 -15.43
N LEU A 109 24.46 0.56 -14.12
CA LEU A 109 25.36 -0.32 -13.36
C LEU A 109 25.42 -1.74 -13.93
N HIS A 110 24.27 -2.30 -14.34
CA HIS A 110 24.23 -3.62 -14.96
C HIS A 110 24.98 -3.67 -16.29
N LYS A 111 24.95 -2.58 -17.08
CA LYS A 111 25.63 -2.49 -18.38
C LYS A 111 27.13 -2.21 -18.24
N ASN A 112 27.51 -1.34 -17.30
CA ASN A 112 28.90 -0.95 -17.05
C ASN A 112 29.19 -0.81 -15.54
N PRO A 113 29.56 -1.91 -14.87
CA PRO A 113 29.91 -1.92 -13.45
C PRO A 113 31.18 -1.07 -13.20
N GLY A 114 30.99 0.17 -12.75
CA GLY A 114 32.07 1.15 -12.54
C GLY A 114 31.85 2.50 -13.22
N SER A 115 30.77 2.66 -13.98
CA SER A 115 30.42 3.92 -14.64
C SER A 115 29.84 5.01 -13.72
N LEU A 116 29.59 4.70 -12.46
CA LEU A 116 28.99 5.58 -11.45
C LEU A 116 29.83 5.57 -10.17
N PRO A 117 29.74 6.61 -9.32
CA PRO A 117 30.52 6.72 -8.08
C PRO A 117 30.13 5.70 -6.99
N PHE A 118 29.14 4.86 -7.25
CA PHE A 118 28.65 3.80 -6.36
C PHE A 118 28.43 2.51 -7.14
N SER A 119 28.36 1.38 -6.44
CA SER A 119 28.24 0.04 -7.06
C SER A 119 26.85 -0.57 -7.02
N LYS A 120 25.91 0.03 -6.27
CA LYS A 120 24.53 -0.47 -6.10
C LYS A 120 23.58 0.66 -5.73
N ILE A 121 22.29 0.47 -6.01
CA ILE A 121 21.22 1.32 -5.49
C ILE A 121 20.82 0.84 -4.08
N VAL A 122 20.71 1.79 -3.15
CA VAL A 122 20.15 1.57 -1.81
C VAL A 122 18.71 2.08 -1.82
N ASN A 123 17.74 1.17 -1.84
CA ASN A 123 16.32 1.51 -1.85
C ASN A 123 15.83 1.92 -0.46
N ALA A 124 16.08 3.18 -0.08
CA ALA A 124 15.60 3.78 1.16
C ALA A 124 14.25 4.53 0.97
N ASN A 125 13.60 4.34 -0.18
CA ASN A 125 12.38 5.02 -0.58
C ASN A 125 11.10 4.22 -0.28
N ILE A 126 11.16 2.89 -0.11
CA ILE A 126 9.98 2.02 -0.03
C ILE A 126 9.94 1.19 1.26
N GLY A 127 8.75 1.15 1.88
CA GLY A 127 8.48 0.24 3.00
C GLY A 127 8.21 -1.19 2.55
N ASN A 128 9.20 -1.87 1.97
CA ASN A 128 9.10 -3.24 1.50
C ASN A 128 10.15 -4.13 2.21
N PRO A 129 9.85 -4.65 3.40
CA PRO A 129 10.87 -5.22 4.28
C PRO A 129 11.66 -6.39 3.67
N GLN A 130 10.99 -7.33 2.99
CA GLN A 130 11.65 -8.53 2.46
C GLN A 130 12.51 -8.21 1.22
N GLN A 131 12.17 -7.18 0.43
CA GLN A 131 13.06 -6.67 -0.63
C GLN A 131 14.36 -6.11 -0.04
N LEU A 132 14.33 -5.66 1.22
CA LEU A 132 15.47 -5.16 1.98
C LEU A 132 16.02 -6.20 2.96
N LYS A 133 15.86 -7.49 2.62
CA LYS A 133 16.46 -8.65 3.31
C LYS A 133 15.94 -8.93 4.72
N GLN A 134 14.81 -8.34 5.14
CA GLN A 134 14.11 -8.87 6.32
C GLN A 134 13.75 -10.33 6.08
N LYS A 135 14.15 -11.22 6.99
CA LYS A 135 13.80 -12.65 6.89
C LYS A 135 12.30 -12.81 7.18
N PRO A 136 11.57 -13.63 6.43
CA PRO A 136 10.20 -13.97 6.76
C PRO A 136 10.17 -14.84 8.03
N LEU A 137 9.07 -14.76 8.79
CA LEU A 137 8.88 -15.61 9.98
C LEU A 137 8.66 -17.07 9.57
N SER A 138 9.38 -17.98 10.22
CA SER A 138 9.37 -19.41 9.89
C SER A 138 7.99 -20.02 10.09
N PHE A 139 7.32 -19.69 11.19
CA PHE A 139 5.96 -20.18 11.50
C PHE A 139 4.98 -19.85 10.36
N TYR A 140 5.03 -18.62 9.83
CA TYR A 140 4.17 -18.22 8.72
C TYR A 140 4.43 -19.05 7.47
N ARG A 141 5.71 -19.20 7.10
CA ARG A 141 6.11 -19.95 5.90
C ARG A 141 5.71 -21.42 6.00
N GLN A 142 5.91 -22.02 7.17
CA GLN A 142 5.55 -23.41 7.42
C GLN A 142 4.04 -23.64 7.32
N VAL A 143 3.21 -22.84 8.02
CA VAL A 143 1.75 -22.98 7.94
C VAL A 143 1.26 -22.76 6.51
N LEU A 144 1.66 -21.67 5.85
CA LEU A 144 1.24 -21.38 4.49
C LEU A 144 1.67 -22.46 3.49
N SER A 145 2.81 -23.12 3.70
CA SER A 145 3.25 -24.21 2.83
C SER A 145 2.31 -25.43 2.89
N ILE A 146 1.80 -25.77 4.09
CA ILE A 146 0.81 -26.84 4.26
C ILE A 146 -0.52 -26.42 3.64
N LEU A 147 -0.93 -25.15 3.78
CA LEU A 147 -2.18 -24.67 3.16
C LEU A 147 -2.14 -24.76 1.62
N GLN A 148 -0.97 -24.53 1.02
CA GLN A 148 -0.77 -24.59 -0.43
C GLN A 148 -0.59 -26.02 -0.94
N TYR A 149 -0.11 -26.94 -0.10
CA TYR A 149 0.09 -28.36 -0.45
C TYR A 149 -0.38 -29.27 0.71
N PRO A 150 -1.70 -29.41 0.92
CA PRO A 150 -2.25 -30.12 2.06
C PRO A 150 -1.98 -31.64 2.03
N GLU A 151 -1.76 -32.24 0.86
CA GLU A 151 -1.46 -33.67 0.69
C GLU A 151 -0.14 -34.07 1.38
N ILE A 152 0.73 -33.11 1.73
CA ILE A 152 1.93 -33.39 2.54
C ILE A 152 1.57 -34.09 3.86
N LEU A 153 0.39 -33.82 4.42
CA LEU A 153 -0.08 -34.40 5.68
C LEU A 153 -0.33 -35.92 5.58
N GLU A 154 -0.53 -36.47 4.38
CA GLU A 154 -0.70 -37.91 4.14
C GLU A 154 0.57 -38.71 4.44
N GLN A 155 1.74 -38.05 4.52
CA GLN A 155 3.00 -38.69 4.90
C GLN A 155 3.06 -39.08 6.39
N GLY A 156 2.10 -38.62 7.20
CA GLY A 156 2.00 -38.87 8.63
C GLY A 156 2.63 -37.76 9.46
N GLU A 157 1.86 -37.20 10.39
CA GLU A 157 2.26 -36.03 11.21
C GLU A 157 3.49 -36.30 12.06
N GLU A 158 3.51 -37.41 12.78
CA GLU A 158 4.65 -37.80 13.62
C GLU A 158 5.93 -37.99 12.79
N LYS A 159 5.81 -38.42 11.53
CA LYS A 159 6.94 -38.51 10.62
C LYS A 159 7.45 -37.13 10.21
N LEU A 160 6.55 -36.19 9.89
CA LEU A 160 6.92 -34.81 9.54
C LEU A 160 7.55 -34.07 10.71
N ILE A 161 7.05 -34.30 11.93
CA ILE A 161 7.57 -33.71 13.17
C ILE A 161 8.94 -34.31 13.51
N SER A 162 9.08 -35.64 13.53
CA SER A 162 10.35 -36.30 13.84
C SER A 162 11.45 -36.03 12.80
N ALA A 163 11.08 -35.77 11.54
CA ALA A 163 12.01 -35.33 10.50
C ALA A 163 12.39 -33.84 10.61
N GLY A 164 11.78 -33.08 11.53
CA GLY A 164 12.04 -31.65 11.74
C GLY A 164 11.51 -30.74 10.63
N VAL A 165 10.59 -31.22 9.79
CA VAL A 165 10.02 -30.44 8.68
C VAL A 165 9.03 -29.39 9.20
N PHE A 166 8.15 -29.82 10.11
CA PHE A 166 7.14 -28.98 10.74
C PHE A 166 7.11 -29.21 12.25
N LYS A 167 6.65 -28.19 12.97
CA LYS A 167 6.33 -28.29 14.40
C LYS A 167 4.87 -28.73 14.59
N ARG A 168 4.51 -29.25 15.77
CA ARG A 168 3.15 -29.79 16.00
C ARG A 168 2.08 -28.72 15.87
N ASP A 169 2.28 -27.59 16.53
CA ASP A 169 1.42 -26.40 16.49
C ASP A 169 1.27 -25.80 15.08
N THR A 170 2.32 -25.87 14.24
CA THR A 170 2.23 -25.51 12.82
C THR A 170 1.21 -26.39 12.09
N ILE A 171 1.28 -27.72 12.25
CA ILE A 171 0.36 -28.66 11.60
C ILE A 171 -1.07 -28.44 12.11
N GLU A 172 -1.24 -28.28 13.42
CA GLU A 172 -2.54 -28.02 14.06
C GLU A 172 -3.15 -26.72 13.54
N ARG A 173 -2.36 -25.64 13.46
CA ARG A 173 -2.80 -24.36 12.90
C ARG A 173 -3.22 -24.50 11.44
N ALA A 174 -2.43 -25.20 10.62
CA ALA A 174 -2.74 -25.41 9.21
C ALA A 174 -4.03 -26.21 9.04
N LYS A 175 -4.24 -27.28 9.80
CA LYS A 175 -5.48 -28.08 9.78
C LYS A 175 -6.71 -27.27 10.17
N ARG A 176 -6.60 -26.46 11.23
CA ARG A 176 -7.69 -25.58 11.66
C ARG A 176 -8.07 -24.61 10.55
N ILE A 177 -7.08 -23.94 9.93
CA ILE A 177 -7.33 -23.02 8.83
C ILE A 177 -7.91 -23.75 7.61
N LEU A 178 -7.38 -24.93 7.22
CA LEU A 178 -7.94 -25.74 6.15
C LEU A 178 -9.42 -26.06 6.38
N ASN A 179 -9.80 -26.42 7.61
CA ASN A 179 -11.19 -26.64 7.96
C ASN A 179 -12.03 -25.36 7.84
N ASP A 180 -11.52 -24.23 8.35
CA ASP A 180 -12.21 -22.94 8.29
C ASP A 180 -12.44 -22.44 6.86
N VAL A 181 -11.52 -22.72 5.93
CA VAL A 181 -11.63 -22.32 4.51
C VAL A 181 -12.39 -23.33 3.64
N GLY A 182 -12.82 -24.48 4.19
CA GLY A 182 -13.54 -25.51 3.43
C GLY A 182 -12.64 -26.47 2.65
N GLY A 183 -11.41 -26.68 3.10
CA GLY A 183 -10.47 -27.68 2.61
C GLY A 183 -9.47 -27.21 1.57
N SER A 184 -9.70 -26.07 0.91
CA SER A 184 -8.78 -25.53 -0.09
C SER A 184 -8.70 -24.01 -0.06
N VAL A 185 -7.47 -23.48 -0.07
CA VAL A 185 -7.22 -22.03 -0.23
C VAL A 185 -7.35 -21.55 -1.68
N GLY A 186 -7.63 -22.45 -2.63
CA GLY A 186 -7.89 -22.12 -4.04
C GLY A 186 -9.35 -21.75 -4.33
N ALA A 187 -10.28 -22.02 -3.42
CA ALA A 187 -11.69 -21.69 -3.57
C ALA A 187 -11.98 -20.24 -3.14
N TYR A 188 -13.10 -19.69 -3.61
CA TYR A 188 -13.63 -18.44 -3.05
C TYR A 188 -14.09 -18.64 -1.62
N SER A 189 -13.82 -17.63 -0.78
CA SER A 189 -14.42 -17.50 0.54
C SER A 189 -15.62 -16.54 0.51
N SER A 190 -16.28 -16.32 1.65
CA SER A 190 -17.25 -15.22 1.79
C SER A 190 -16.61 -13.89 1.40
N SER A 191 -17.38 -12.97 0.81
CA SER A 191 -16.90 -11.63 0.44
C SER A 191 -16.46 -10.78 1.63
N GLN A 192 -16.97 -11.07 2.83
CA GLN A 192 -16.51 -10.47 4.07
C GLN A 192 -15.21 -11.11 4.59
N GLY A 193 -14.88 -12.30 4.10
CA GLY A 193 -13.77 -13.14 4.54
C GLY A 193 -14.22 -14.37 5.34
N VAL A 194 -13.32 -15.33 5.44
CA VAL A 194 -13.51 -16.61 6.16
C VAL A 194 -13.93 -16.35 7.61
N LEU A 195 -15.04 -16.95 8.04
CA LEU A 195 -15.63 -16.69 9.37
C LEU A 195 -14.68 -17.07 10.51
N GLY A 196 -13.99 -18.21 10.42
CA GLY A 196 -13.03 -18.65 11.44
C GLY A 196 -11.92 -17.61 11.65
N ILE A 197 -11.41 -17.02 10.56
CA ILE A 197 -10.37 -15.99 10.61
C ILE A 197 -10.92 -14.67 11.18
N ARG A 198 -12.15 -14.27 10.81
CA ARG A 198 -12.81 -13.10 11.41
C ARG A 198 -13.02 -13.25 12.92
N LYS A 199 -13.33 -14.46 13.39
CA LYS A 199 -13.38 -14.76 14.84
C LYS A 199 -12.02 -14.61 15.52
N THR A 200 -10.94 -15.05 14.86
CA THR A 200 -9.57 -14.86 15.37
C THR A 200 -9.25 -13.36 15.47
N VAL A 201 -9.57 -12.56 14.45
CA VAL A 201 -9.38 -11.10 14.47
C VAL A 201 -10.20 -10.45 15.58
N ALA A 202 -11.48 -10.81 15.75
CA ALA A 202 -12.32 -10.28 16.83
C ALA A 202 -11.74 -10.59 18.23
N SER A 203 -11.26 -11.82 18.42
CA SER A 203 -10.65 -12.25 19.68
C SER A 203 -9.36 -11.47 19.96
N PHE A 204 -8.53 -11.25 18.92
CA PHE A 204 -7.33 -10.43 19.01
C PHE A 204 -7.64 -8.99 19.42
N ILE A 205 -8.58 -8.32 18.73
CA ILE A 205 -8.95 -6.94 19.02
C ILE A 205 -9.47 -6.83 20.46
N THR A 206 -10.33 -7.76 20.87
CA THR A 206 -10.88 -7.80 22.24
C THR A 206 -9.77 -7.92 23.28
N LYS A 207 -8.80 -8.82 23.06
CA LYS A 207 -7.65 -8.99 23.97
C LYS A 207 -6.75 -7.76 24.00
N ARG A 208 -6.40 -7.22 22.83
CA ARG A 208 -5.56 -6.02 22.67
C ARG A 208 -6.17 -4.81 23.37
N ASP A 209 -7.49 -4.66 23.27
CA ASP A 209 -8.22 -3.50 23.78
C ASP A 209 -8.70 -3.67 25.23
N GLY A 210 -8.20 -4.68 25.94
CA GLY A 210 -8.44 -4.87 27.38
C GLY A 210 -9.83 -5.40 27.72
N GLY A 211 -10.41 -6.23 26.85
CA GLY A 211 -11.72 -6.86 27.03
C GLY A 211 -12.88 -6.14 26.33
N GLU A 212 -12.62 -5.00 25.67
CA GLU A 212 -13.62 -4.31 24.84
C GLU A 212 -14.00 -5.17 23.63
N LEU A 213 -15.26 -5.61 23.57
CA LEU A 213 -15.70 -6.64 22.64
C LEU A 213 -15.56 -6.19 21.17
N ALA A 214 -15.04 -7.08 20.34
CA ALA A 214 -15.11 -7.01 18.89
C ALA A 214 -15.97 -8.17 18.36
N TYR A 215 -16.64 -7.94 17.24
CA TYR A 215 -17.56 -8.91 16.66
C TYR A 215 -17.12 -9.31 15.25
N PRO A 216 -17.12 -10.61 14.91
CA PRO A 216 -16.79 -11.07 13.55
C PRO A 216 -17.59 -10.40 12.44
N GLU A 217 -18.82 -9.99 12.73
CA GLU A 217 -19.77 -9.34 11.82
C GLU A 217 -19.34 -7.91 11.45
N ASP A 218 -18.51 -7.28 12.28
CA ASP A 218 -17.96 -5.94 12.05
C ASP A 218 -16.61 -5.98 11.31
N ILE A 219 -16.06 -7.17 11.09
CA ILE A 219 -14.74 -7.37 10.49
C ILE A 219 -14.89 -7.75 9.02
N PHE A 220 -14.15 -7.04 8.16
CA PHE A 220 -14.01 -7.37 6.75
C PHE A 220 -12.54 -7.67 6.47
N LEU A 221 -12.25 -8.86 5.97
CA LEU A 221 -10.91 -9.17 5.45
C LEU A 221 -10.75 -8.51 4.08
N THR A 222 -9.57 -7.99 3.79
CA THR A 222 -9.31 -7.16 2.61
C THR A 222 -7.97 -7.51 1.96
N ALA A 223 -7.81 -7.12 0.69
CA ALA A 223 -6.55 -7.27 -0.06
C ALA A 223 -5.50 -6.23 0.39
N GLY A 224 -5.09 -6.31 1.66
CA GLY A 224 -4.36 -5.28 2.39
C GLY A 224 -5.25 -4.12 2.82
N ALA A 225 -4.70 -3.21 3.63
CA ALA A 225 -5.42 -2.01 4.06
C ALA A 225 -5.80 -1.08 2.89
N SER A 226 -5.04 -1.11 1.78
CA SER A 226 -5.34 -0.31 0.59
C SER A 226 -6.73 -0.58 0.01
N ALA A 227 -7.17 -1.84 -0.02
CA ALA A 227 -8.51 -2.17 -0.49
C ALA A 227 -9.60 -1.64 0.45
N ALA A 228 -9.36 -1.67 1.76
CA ALA A 228 -10.27 -1.09 2.75
C ALA A 228 -10.42 0.43 2.56
N VAL A 229 -9.32 1.16 2.38
CA VAL A 229 -9.35 2.61 2.06
C VAL A 229 -10.16 2.87 0.79
N MET A 230 -9.94 2.09 -0.27
CA MET A 230 -10.68 2.25 -1.53
C MET A 230 -12.17 1.97 -1.37
N TYR A 231 -12.57 0.99 -0.55
CA TYR A 231 -13.98 0.72 -0.27
C TYR A 231 -14.63 1.85 0.53
N LEU A 232 -14.01 2.27 1.63
CA LEU A 232 -14.55 3.30 2.51
C LEU A 232 -14.67 4.63 1.77
N LEU A 233 -13.63 5.06 1.04
CA LEU A 233 -13.68 6.30 0.28
C LEU A 233 -14.69 6.22 -0.86
N SER A 234 -14.78 5.11 -1.61
CA SER A 234 -15.82 4.97 -2.65
C SER A 234 -17.26 5.02 -2.10
N ILE A 235 -17.47 4.69 -0.82
CA ILE A 235 -18.80 4.74 -0.18
C ILE A 235 -19.11 6.13 0.35
N PHE A 236 -18.15 6.78 1.01
CA PHE A 236 -18.38 8.06 1.69
C PHE A 236 -18.14 9.29 0.81
N CYS A 237 -17.33 9.16 -0.26
CA CYS A 237 -17.09 10.22 -1.22
C CYS A 237 -18.23 10.33 -2.25
N ARG A 238 -19.08 11.35 -2.11
CA ARG A 238 -20.24 11.60 -2.97
C ARG A 238 -19.95 12.69 -4.00
N GLY A 239 -18.78 12.62 -4.65
CA GLY A 239 -18.34 13.61 -5.63
C GLY A 239 -17.91 14.93 -5.00
N SER A 240 -18.01 16.02 -5.76
CA SER A 240 -17.36 17.31 -5.44
C SER A 240 -17.96 18.04 -4.24
N GLN A 241 -19.04 17.54 -3.64
CA GLN A 241 -19.56 18.09 -2.39
C GLN A 241 -18.91 17.46 -1.16
N THR A 242 -18.13 16.39 -1.32
CA THR A 242 -17.47 15.71 -0.20
C THR A 242 -16.05 16.23 0.01
N GLY A 243 -15.76 16.61 1.25
CA GLY A 243 -14.43 16.87 1.76
C GLY A 243 -13.94 15.74 2.66
N VAL A 244 -12.67 15.38 2.52
CA VAL A 244 -12.00 14.39 3.36
C VAL A 244 -10.77 15.02 3.99
N LEU A 245 -10.76 15.05 5.32
CA LEU A 245 -9.65 15.56 6.10
C LEU A 245 -8.49 14.56 6.07
N ILE A 246 -7.32 15.03 5.65
CA ILE A 246 -6.11 14.21 5.54
C ILE A 246 -4.93 14.91 6.21
N PRO A 247 -4.06 14.16 6.93
CA PRO A 247 -2.91 14.76 7.60
C PRO A 247 -1.89 15.25 6.57
N ILE A 248 -1.18 16.33 6.84
CA ILE A 248 0.00 16.75 6.09
C ILE A 248 1.20 16.75 7.04
N PRO A 249 2.25 15.96 6.77
CA PRO A 249 2.43 15.06 5.63
C PRO A 249 1.50 13.83 5.66
N GLN A 250 1.03 13.37 4.49
CA GLN A 250 0.15 12.18 4.35
C GLN A 250 0.86 10.97 3.74
N TYR A 251 0.22 9.80 3.82
CA TYR A 251 0.46 8.72 2.85
C TYR A 251 -0.31 8.96 1.53
N PRO A 252 0.35 9.06 0.35
CA PRO A 252 -0.29 9.54 -0.89
C PRO A 252 -1.44 8.71 -1.47
N LEU A 253 -1.73 7.53 -0.90
CA LEU A 253 -2.89 6.74 -1.27
C LEU A 253 -4.18 7.56 -1.11
N TYR A 254 -4.31 8.34 -0.04
CA TYR A 254 -5.53 9.08 0.25
C TYR A 254 -5.84 10.11 -0.83
N THR A 255 -4.91 11.02 -1.16
CA THR A 255 -5.13 11.99 -2.26
C THR A 255 -5.41 11.33 -3.60
N ALA A 256 -4.76 10.21 -3.93
CA ALA A 256 -5.04 9.49 -5.17
C ALA A 256 -6.47 8.95 -5.19
N SER A 257 -6.93 8.35 -4.09
CA SER A 257 -8.30 7.86 -3.93
C SER A 257 -9.33 8.98 -3.97
N LEU A 258 -9.04 10.17 -3.42
CA LEU A 258 -9.93 11.33 -3.47
C LEU A 258 -10.10 11.86 -4.90
N ALA A 259 -9.02 11.94 -5.67
CA ALA A 259 -9.06 12.33 -7.08
C ALA A 259 -9.93 11.37 -7.90
N LEU A 260 -9.78 10.06 -7.70
CA LEU A 260 -10.61 9.04 -8.37
C LEU A 260 -12.11 9.19 -8.08
N ASN A 261 -12.45 9.66 -6.88
CA ASN A 261 -13.83 9.87 -6.43
C ASN A 261 -14.33 11.32 -6.62
N ASN A 262 -13.60 12.16 -7.37
CA ASN A 262 -13.93 13.58 -7.57
C ASN A 262 -14.27 14.31 -6.25
N SER A 263 -13.48 14.09 -5.20
CA SER A 263 -13.71 14.65 -3.86
C SER A 263 -12.57 15.55 -3.43
N HIS A 264 -12.84 16.47 -2.49
CA HIS A 264 -11.88 17.45 -2.02
C HIS A 264 -11.00 16.89 -0.90
N ALA A 265 -9.69 17.05 -1.05
CA ALA A 265 -8.77 16.93 0.07
C ALA A 265 -8.89 18.18 0.96
N LEU A 266 -9.07 17.97 2.26
CA LEU A 266 -9.07 19.00 3.29
C LEU A 266 -7.80 18.79 4.15
N PRO A 267 -6.65 19.34 3.76
CA PRO A 267 -5.41 19.12 4.48
C PRO A 267 -5.48 19.73 5.90
N TYR A 268 -4.99 19.00 6.89
CA TYR A 268 -4.65 19.53 8.22
C TYR A 268 -3.18 19.22 8.50
N TYR A 269 -2.42 20.18 9.00
CA TYR A 269 -1.00 20.05 9.24
C TYR A 269 -0.74 19.36 10.59
N LEU A 270 0.18 18.40 10.57
CA LEU A 270 0.69 17.78 11.79
C LEU A 270 1.75 18.71 12.39
N ASP A 271 1.71 18.91 13.70
CA ASP A 271 2.61 19.85 14.38
C ASP A 271 3.99 19.21 14.60
N GLU A 272 4.94 19.55 13.72
CA GLU A 272 6.33 19.08 13.78
C GLU A 272 6.99 19.38 15.13
N ALA A 273 6.78 20.58 15.68
CA ALA A 273 7.39 21.02 16.94
C ALA A 273 6.86 20.23 18.14
N SER A 274 5.60 19.77 18.07
CA SER A 274 4.99 18.85 19.04
C SER A 274 5.17 17.38 18.68
N GLY A 275 6.23 17.02 17.93
CA GLY A 275 6.55 15.64 17.59
C GLY A 275 5.59 15.01 16.58
N TRP A 276 5.06 15.80 15.65
CA TRP A 276 4.05 15.44 14.65
C TRP A 276 2.71 15.00 15.23
N SER A 277 2.32 15.55 16.38
CA SER A 277 0.98 15.36 16.94
C SER A 277 -0.09 16.04 16.08
N THR A 278 -1.35 15.67 16.30
CA THR A 278 -2.50 16.27 15.62
C THR A 278 -2.93 17.58 16.29
N ASN A 279 -3.12 18.63 15.50
CA ASN A 279 -3.68 19.90 15.96
C ASN A 279 -5.20 19.95 15.72
N THR A 280 -5.99 19.65 16.74
CA THR A 280 -7.46 19.57 16.61
C THR A 280 -8.14 20.92 16.42
N LYS A 281 -7.53 22.01 16.89
CA LYS A 281 -8.02 23.38 16.62
C LYS A 281 -7.91 23.72 15.14
N GLU A 282 -6.81 23.32 14.52
CA GLU A 282 -6.64 23.48 13.08
C GLU A 282 -7.63 22.61 12.28
N ILE A 283 -7.82 21.34 12.67
CA ILE A 283 -8.84 20.48 12.04
C ILE A 283 -10.21 21.15 12.11
N GLU A 284 -10.58 21.71 13.26
CA GLU A 284 -11.85 22.40 13.43
C GLU A 284 -11.95 23.66 12.54
N GLN A 285 -10.87 24.42 12.39
CA GLN A 285 -10.81 25.53 11.44
C GLN A 285 -11.01 25.06 10.00
N VAL A 286 -10.30 24.03 9.56
CA VAL A 286 -10.43 23.46 8.20
C VAL A 286 -11.85 22.95 7.95
N VAL A 287 -12.48 22.33 8.95
CA VAL A 287 -13.89 21.92 8.90
C VAL A 287 -14.80 23.12 8.64
N ASN A 288 -14.70 24.19 9.45
CA ASN A 288 -15.55 25.36 9.29
C ASN A 288 -15.32 26.06 7.94
N ASP A 289 -14.06 26.28 7.54
CA ASP A 289 -13.69 26.89 6.26
C ASP A 289 -14.22 26.12 5.05
N SER A 290 -14.29 24.79 5.14
CA SER A 290 -14.83 23.95 4.07
C SER A 290 -16.36 24.00 3.98
N ILE A 291 -17.04 24.06 5.13
CA ILE A 291 -18.50 24.22 5.22
C ILE A 291 -18.91 25.55 4.58
N ASP A 292 -18.17 26.63 4.86
CA ASP A 292 -18.40 27.95 4.26
C ASP A 292 -18.24 27.95 2.73
N LYS A 293 -17.42 27.03 2.19
CA LYS A 293 -17.24 26.81 0.75
C LYS A 293 -18.26 25.83 0.15
N GLY A 294 -19.23 25.36 0.92
CA GLY A 294 -20.23 24.38 0.48
C GLY A 294 -19.68 22.95 0.31
N ILE A 295 -18.50 22.67 0.86
CA ILE A 295 -17.89 21.33 0.87
C ILE A 295 -18.20 20.71 2.23
N LYS A 296 -18.77 19.50 2.25
CA LYS A 296 -19.13 18.79 3.48
C LYS A 296 -17.96 17.92 3.97
N PRO A 297 -17.35 18.22 5.12
CA PRO A 297 -16.45 17.28 5.81
C PRO A 297 -17.20 15.99 6.11
N THR A 298 -16.76 14.89 5.51
CA THR A 298 -17.45 13.59 5.64
C THR A 298 -16.57 12.56 6.31
N VAL A 299 -15.26 12.60 6.03
CA VAL A 299 -14.29 11.64 6.55
C VAL A 299 -13.09 12.38 7.14
N LEU A 300 -12.56 11.91 8.26
CA LEU A 300 -11.27 12.25 8.82
C LEU A 300 -10.38 11.02 8.82
N VAL A 301 -9.25 11.12 8.12
CA VAL A 301 -8.23 10.08 8.09
C VAL A 301 -7.20 10.37 9.17
N VAL A 302 -6.89 9.36 9.98
CA VAL A 302 -5.82 9.39 10.99
C VAL A 302 -4.88 8.23 10.71
N ILE A 303 -3.59 8.49 10.61
CA ILE A 303 -2.56 7.47 10.38
C ILE A 303 -1.74 7.33 11.66
N ASN A 304 -1.90 6.23 12.38
CA ASN A 304 -1.27 6.05 13.70
C ASN A 304 -0.85 4.59 13.95
N PRO A 305 0.44 4.28 14.09
CA PRO A 305 1.60 5.17 13.97
C PRO A 305 1.75 5.82 12.57
N GLY A 306 2.26 7.04 12.53
CA GLY A 306 2.30 7.91 11.37
C GLY A 306 3.27 7.47 10.26
N ASN A 307 2.85 7.69 9.01
CA ASN A 307 3.69 7.59 7.81
C ASN A 307 3.46 8.86 6.98
N PRO A 308 4.50 9.69 6.76
CA PRO A 308 5.94 9.39 6.88
C PRO A 308 6.60 9.68 8.23
N THR A 309 5.89 10.28 9.20
CA THR A 309 6.49 10.92 10.38
C THR A 309 7.02 9.97 11.45
N GLY A 310 6.49 8.74 11.52
CA GLY A 310 6.85 7.78 12.58
C GLY A 310 6.31 8.16 13.97
N ALA A 311 5.42 9.14 14.08
CA ALA A 311 4.82 9.55 15.35
C ALA A 311 3.76 8.55 15.85
N VAL A 312 3.60 8.48 17.17
CA VAL A 312 2.58 7.66 17.84
C VAL A 312 1.70 8.60 18.67
N LEU A 313 0.41 8.67 18.34
CA LEU A 313 -0.52 9.54 19.04
C LEU A 313 -0.73 9.09 20.49
N THR A 314 -0.85 10.06 21.39
CA THR A 314 -1.28 9.83 22.77
C THR A 314 -2.78 9.56 22.83
N GLU A 315 -3.23 8.96 23.93
CA GLU A 315 -4.66 8.73 24.16
C GLU A 315 -5.46 10.04 24.17
N ASP A 316 -4.90 11.11 24.75
CA ASP A 316 -5.53 12.43 24.79
C ASP A 316 -5.68 13.04 23.38
N ALA A 317 -4.66 12.94 22.53
CA ALA A 317 -4.74 13.41 21.16
C ALA A 317 -5.81 12.65 20.36
N ILE A 318 -5.92 11.33 20.57
CA ILE A 318 -7.00 10.51 19.98
C ILE A 318 -8.37 10.95 20.52
N ALA A 319 -8.47 11.26 21.81
CA ALA A 319 -9.73 11.70 22.40
C ALA A 319 -10.19 13.05 21.83
N ASP A 320 -9.28 14.01 21.67
CA ASP A 320 -9.58 15.31 21.07
C ASP A 320 -10.04 15.19 19.61
N ILE A 321 -9.46 14.25 18.85
CA ILE A 321 -9.94 13.93 17.49
C ILE A 321 -11.41 13.50 17.51
N PHE A 322 -11.80 12.64 18.46
CA PHE A 322 -13.19 12.19 18.57
C PHE A 322 -14.16 13.29 18.99
N VAL A 323 -13.70 14.32 19.71
CA VAL A 323 -14.52 15.50 20.00
C VAL A 323 -14.93 16.21 18.71
N VAL A 324 -13.98 16.41 17.78
CA VAL A 324 -14.28 17.01 16.47
C VAL A 324 -15.19 16.10 15.66
N ALA A 325 -14.90 14.80 15.61
CA ALA A 325 -15.70 13.83 14.86
C ALA A 325 -17.17 13.79 15.34
N ALA A 326 -17.38 13.79 16.66
CA ALA A 326 -18.72 13.82 17.26
C ALA A 326 -19.44 15.14 16.97
N LYS A 327 -18.76 16.28 17.13
CA LYS A 327 -19.34 17.61 16.93
C LYS A 327 -19.89 17.81 15.52
N TYR A 328 -19.18 17.33 14.50
CA TYR A 328 -19.50 17.58 13.10
C TYR A 328 -20.09 16.37 12.36
N GLY A 329 -20.24 15.21 13.03
CA GLY A 329 -20.75 13.99 12.42
C GLY A 329 -19.83 13.45 11.32
N ILE A 330 -18.52 13.43 11.57
CA ILE A 330 -17.49 13.01 10.63
C ILE A 330 -17.10 11.56 10.90
N VAL A 331 -17.04 10.74 9.85
CA VAL A 331 -16.55 9.36 9.93
C VAL A 331 -15.04 9.37 10.12
N VAL A 332 -14.52 8.56 11.05
CA VAL A 332 -13.08 8.42 11.26
C VAL A 332 -12.57 7.16 10.57
N ILE A 333 -11.54 7.30 9.74
CA ILE A 333 -10.73 6.18 9.22
C ILE A 333 -9.42 6.16 10.01
N ALA A 334 -9.22 5.12 10.81
CA ALA A 334 -8.00 4.90 11.58
C ALA A 334 -7.09 3.91 10.85
N ASP A 335 -6.04 4.40 10.21
CA ASP A 335 -5.01 3.60 9.55
C ASP A 335 -3.95 3.16 10.57
N GLU A 336 -4.17 1.98 11.16
CA GLU A 336 -3.38 1.42 12.27
C GLU A 336 -2.43 0.29 11.78
N VAL A 337 -1.96 0.37 10.54
CA VAL A 337 -1.11 -0.67 9.92
C VAL A 337 0.25 -0.85 10.60
N TYR A 338 0.70 0.12 11.40
CA TYR A 338 1.99 0.10 12.10
C TYR A 338 1.88 -0.21 13.59
N GLN A 339 0.75 -0.71 14.09
CA GLN A 339 0.49 -0.84 15.53
C GLN A 339 1.49 -1.73 16.31
N GLU A 340 2.17 -2.68 15.66
CA GLU A 340 3.23 -3.50 16.28
C GLU A 340 4.64 -2.89 16.13
N ASN A 341 4.79 -1.85 15.30
CA ASN A 341 6.03 -1.11 15.15
C ASN A 341 6.03 0.11 16.06
N VAL A 342 6.21 -0.13 17.35
CA VAL A 342 6.43 0.93 18.32
C VAL A 342 7.78 0.67 18.97
N PHE A 343 8.61 1.71 19.03
CA PHE A 343 9.96 1.64 19.56
C PHE A 343 10.02 2.29 20.93
N SER A 344 10.26 3.60 20.96
CA SER A 344 10.39 4.37 22.20
C SER A 344 9.39 5.52 22.20
N GLY A 345 8.77 5.78 23.35
CA GLY A 345 7.73 6.80 23.51
C GLY A 345 6.39 6.20 23.95
N PRO A 346 5.27 6.80 23.52
CA PRO A 346 3.93 6.28 23.84
C PRO A 346 3.74 4.87 23.32
N LYS A 347 3.00 4.05 24.08
CA LYS A 347 2.52 2.75 23.58
C LYS A 347 1.40 3.00 22.56
N PHE A 348 1.27 2.09 21.59
CA PHE A 348 0.10 2.10 20.72
C PHE A 348 -1.18 1.92 21.55
N VAL A 349 -2.16 2.79 21.31
CA VAL A 349 -3.53 2.68 21.80
C VAL A 349 -4.43 2.76 20.58
N SER A 350 -5.30 1.77 20.41
CA SER A 350 -6.22 1.76 19.27
C SER A 350 -7.27 2.86 19.42
N MET A 351 -7.67 3.47 18.30
CA MET A 351 -8.73 4.47 18.31
C MET A 351 -10.06 3.87 18.78
N LYS A 352 -10.31 2.58 18.52
CA LYS A 352 -11.49 1.86 19.05
C LYS A 352 -11.51 1.87 20.57
N LYS A 353 -10.39 1.53 21.22
CA LYS A 353 -10.30 1.50 22.69
C LYS A 353 -10.62 2.86 23.30
N VAL A 354 -10.08 3.93 22.72
CA VAL A 354 -10.34 5.31 23.19
C VAL A 354 -11.79 5.70 22.97
N LEU A 355 -12.36 5.44 21.79
CA LEU A 355 -13.78 5.72 21.51
C LEU A 355 -14.71 5.04 22.52
N ARG A 356 -14.47 3.76 22.81
CA ARG A 356 -15.28 2.98 23.74
C ARG A 356 -15.13 3.45 25.19
N LYS A 357 -13.93 3.85 25.59
CA LYS A 357 -13.70 4.52 26.87
C LYS A 357 -14.52 5.82 26.96
N LEU A 358 -14.44 6.67 25.94
CA LEU A 358 -15.17 7.94 25.90
C LEU A 358 -16.69 7.76 25.93
N GLN A 359 -17.24 6.80 25.16
CA GLN A 359 -18.66 6.48 25.17
C GLN A 359 -19.16 6.00 26.55
N ARG A 360 -18.33 5.25 27.28
CA ARG A 360 -18.64 4.82 28.65
C ARG A 360 -18.55 5.96 29.66
N GLU A 361 -17.55 6.83 29.54
CA GLU A 361 -17.35 7.97 30.43
C GLU A 361 -18.36 9.10 30.19
N LYS A 362 -18.81 9.27 28.94
CA LYS A 362 -19.77 10.30 28.52
C LYS A 362 -20.87 9.70 27.61
N PRO A 363 -21.82 8.92 28.16
CA PRO A 363 -22.90 8.33 27.39
C PRO A 363 -23.70 9.37 26.59
N GLY A 364 -24.03 9.06 25.33
CA GLY A 364 -24.76 9.97 24.44
C GLY A 364 -23.89 10.99 23.69
N TYR A 365 -22.68 11.29 24.18
CA TYR A 365 -21.86 12.37 23.61
C TYR A 365 -21.09 11.96 22.34
N PHE A 366 -20.74 10.68 22.22
CA PHE A 366 -19.95 10.12 21.10
C PHE A 366 -20.70 9.01 20.36
N ASP A 367 -22.01 8.88 20.57
CA ASP A 367 -22.82 7.78 20.02
C ASP A 367 -23.00 7.88 18.50
N ASN A 368 -22.85 9.10 17.96
CA ASN A 368 -22.90 9.36 16.52
C ASN A 368 -21.56 9.09 15.80
N VAL A 369 -20.47 8.85 16.54
CA VAL A 369 -19.16 8.63 15.94
C VAL A 369 -19.12 7.26 15.27
N GLN A 370 -18.70 7.26 14.01
CA GLN A 370 -18.49 6.05 13.21
C GLN A 370 -17.00 5.93 12.92
N LEU A 371 -16.44 4.74 13.17
CA LEU A 371 -15.01 4.47 13.11
C LEU A 371 -14.73 3.22 12.27
N ALA A 372 -13.86 3.37 11.26
CA ALA A 372 -13.30 2.24 10.51
C ALA A 372 -11.81 2.11 10.82
N SER A 373 -11.42 1.07 11.58
CA SER A 373 -10.02 0.79 11.92
C SER A 373 -9.41 -0.21 10.94
N LEU A 374 -8.24 0.10 10.40
CA LEU A 374 -7.57 -0.66 9.35
C LEU A 374 -6.29 -1.32 9.86
N HIS A 375 -6.02 -2.54 9.41
CA HIS A 375 -4.75 -3.21 9.67
C HIS A 375 -4.29 -4.08 8.49
N SER A 376 -3.00 -4.44 8.44
CA SER A 376 -2.42 -5.17 7.31
C SER A 376 -1.21 -6.03 7.71
N THR A 377 -1.08 -7.18 7.04
CA THR A 377 0.08 -8.09 7.14
C THR A 377 1.34 -7.54 6.46
N SER A 378 1.23 -6.43 5.73
CA SER A 378 2.31 -5.89 4.89
C SER A 378 3.44 -5.28 5.69
N LYS A 379 3.14 -4.75 6.88
CA LYS A 379 4.05 -3.90 7.64
C LYS A 379 4.56 -4.63 8.88
N GLY A 380 5.53 -3.99 9.52
CA GLY A 380 6.13 -4.44 10.74
C GLY A 380 6.86 -5.75 10.71
N VAL A 381 6.81 -6.44 11.85
CA VAL A 381 7.55 -7.67 12.06
C VAL A 381 7.09 -8.76 11.09
N SER A 382 5.81 -8.74 10.71
CA SER A 382 5.27 -9.59 9.65
C SER A 382 5.92 -9.30 8.29
N GLY A 383 5.83 -8.05 7.78
CA GLY A 383 6.55 -7.62 6.58
C GLY A 383 6.15 -8.30 5.26
N GLU A 384 4.95 -8.86 5.16
CA GLU A 384 4.49 -9.72 4.06
C GLU A 384 3.76 -8.95 2.94
N CYS A 385 4.39 -7.87 2.44
CA CYS A 385 3.78 -6.92 1.49
C CYS A 385 3.13 -7.57 0.25
N GLY A 386 3.73 -8.64 -0.28
CA GLY A 386 3.26 -9.34 -1.48
C GLY A 386 2.06 -10.26 -1.25
N GLN A 387 1.77 -10.65 -0.01
CA GLN A 387 0.68 -11.57 0.33
C GLN A 387 -0.70 -10.88 0.38
N ARG A 388 -0.70 -9.53 0.38
CA ARG A 388 -1.92 -8.71 0.31
C ARG A 388 -2.97 -9.07 1.36
N GLY A 389 -2.56 -9.39 2.59
CA GLY A 389 -3.46 -9.60 3.72
C GLY A 389 -3.78 -8.30 4.47
N GLY A 390 -5.03 -8.13 4.89
CA GLY A 390 -5.47 -7.05 5.76
C GLY A 390 -6.90 -7.24 6.24
N TYR A 391 -7.33 -6.34 7.11
CA TYR A 391 -8.72 -6.26 7.55
C TYR A 391 -9.11 -4.82 7.87
N MET A 392 -10.42 -4.59 7.94
CA MET A 392 -11.01 -3.44 8.61
C MET A 392 -12.06 -3.87 9.63
N GLU A 393 -12.17 -3.15 10.73
CA GLU A 393 -13.25 -3.26 11.71
C GLU A 393 -14.14 -2.01 11.64
N LEU A 394 -15.46 -2.21 11.57
CA LEU A 394 -16.46 -1.15 11.50
C LEU A 394 -17.17 -0.98 12.85
N THR A 395 -16.90 0.11 13.55
CA THR A 395 -17.51 0.46 14.84
C THR A 395 -18.50 1.61 14.68
N GLY A 396 -19.71 1.47 15.23
CA GLY A 396 -20.74 2.53 15.21
C GLY A 396 -21.56 2.63 13.91
N PHE A 397 -21.28 1.77 12.92
CA PHE A 397 -22.04 1.74 11.66
C PHE A 397 -23.30 0.88 11.77
N GLY A 398 -24.43 1.42 11.29
CA GLY A 398 -25.69 0.68 11.18
C GLY A 398 -25.60 -0.52 10.24
N GLN A 399 -26.52 -1.48 10.39
CA GLN A 399 -26.56 -2.70 9.55
C GLN A 399 -26.67 -2.37 8.06
N GLU A 400 -27.45 -1.36 7.68
CA GLU A 400 -27.62 -0.93 6.28
C GLU A 400 -26.29 -0.50 5.64
N VAL A 401 -25.48 0.28 6.35
CA VAL A 401 -24.16 0.72 5.86
C VAL A 401 -23.23 -0.48 5.73
N ARG A 402 -23.23 -1.40 6.70
CA ARG A 402 -22.44 -2.65 6.62
C ARG A 402 -22.84 -3.51 5.42
N GLN A 403 -24.13 -3.56 5.07
CA GLN A 403 -24.59 -4.26 3.85
C GLN A 403 -24.11 -3.59 2.56
N VAL A 404 -24.01 -2.25 2.53
CA VAL A 404 -23.43 -1.54 1.38
C VAL A 404 -21.94 -1.86 1.24
N VAL A 405 -21.21 -1.92 2.35
CA VAL A 405 -19.80 -2.34 2.37
C VAL A 405 -19.66 -3.77 1.85
N LEU A 406 -20.48 -4.70 2.33
CA LEU A 406 -20.50 -6.09 1.87
C LEU A 406 -20.80 -6.20 0.39
N LYS A 407 -21.80 -5.45 -0.10
CA LYS A 407 -22.13 -5.37 -1.52
C LYS A 407 -20.92 -4.91 -2.34
N LEU A 408 -20.23 -3.85 -1.92
CA LEU A 408 -19.03 -3.38 -2.63
C LEU A 408 -17.90 -4.42 -2.60
N ALA A 409 -17.63 -5.06 -1.46
CA ALA A 409 -16.63 -6.12 -1.34
C ALA A 409 -16.95 -7.33 -2.25
N SER A 410 -18.24 -7.66 -2.42
CA SER A 410 -18.70 -8.78 -3.25
C SER A 410 -18.44 -8.63 -4.75
N ILE A 411 -18.26 -7.39 -5.24
CA ILE A 411 -17.90 -7.14 -6.64
C ILE A 411 -16.54 -7.79 -6.99
N SER A 412 -15.63 -7.87 -6.02
CA SER A 412 -14.34 -8.56 -6.15
C SER A 412 -14.37 -10.02 -5.67
N LEU A 413 -15.55 -10.57 -5.41
CA LEU A 413 -15.80 -11.90 -4.84
C LEU A 413 -15.25 -12.06 -3.42
N CYS A 414 -13.94 -12.18 -3.23
CA CYS A 414 -13.27 -12.15 -1.92
C CYS A 414 -11.78 -11.82 -2.07
N PRO A 415 -11.10 -11.38 -1.00
CA PRO A 415 -9.63 -11.31 -0.98
C PRO A 415 -9.01 -12.70 -1.12
N VAL A 416 -7.75 -12.75 -1.59
CA VAL A 416 -6.98 -14.02 -1.69
C VAL A 416 -6.94 -14.73 -0.35
N VAL A 417 -7.35 -16.01 -0.32
CA VAL A 417 -7.54 -16.78 0.92
C VAL A 417 -6.24 -17.01 1.68
N THR A 418 -5.09 -17.16 1.00
CA THR A 418 -3.78 -17.22 1.67
C THR A 418 -3.42 -15.91 2.37
N GLY A 419 -3.81 -14.76 1.81
CA GLY A 419 -3.69 -13.46 2.47
C GLY A 419 -4.59 -13.34 3.70
N GLN A 420 -5.78 -13.95 3.67
CA GLN A 420 -6.66 -14.06 4.84
C GLN A 420 -6.05 -14.97 5.91
N ALA A 421 -5.53 -16.14 5.53
CA ALA A 421 -4.84 -17.05 6.44
C ALA A 421 -3.65 -16.36 7.13
N LEU A 422 -2.91 -15.52 6.39
CA LEU A 422 -1.84 -14.75 6.99
C LEU A 422 -2.33 -13.69 8.00
N VAL A 423 -3.51 -13.09 7.79
CA VAL A 423 -4.14 -12.22 8.81
C VAL A 423 -4.37 -13.01 10.10
N ASP A 424 -4.83 -14.26 10.01
CA ASP A 424 -5.00 -15.13 11.18
C ASP A 424 -3.69 -15.35 11.95
N LEU A 425 -2.61 -15.65 11.23
CA LEU A 425 -1.28 -15.88 11.84
C LEU A 425 -0.70 -14.59 12.44
N MET A 426 -0.96 -13.45 11.82
CA MET A 426 -0.53 -12.14 12.32
C MET A 426 -1.20 -11.80 13.64
N VAL A 427 -2.51 -11.99 13.74
CA VAL A 427 -3.29 -11.58 14.94
C VAL A 427 -3.32 -12.65 16.03
N SER A 428 -2.88 -13.87 15.73
CA SER A 428 -2.79 -14.99 16.67
C SER A 428 -1.48 -15.76 16.47
N PRO A 429 -0.34 -15.14 16.83
CA PRO A 429 0.96 -15.79 16.78
C PRO A 429 1.06 -16.94 17.80
N PRO A 430 2.08 -17.80 17.71
CA PRO A 430 2.36 -18.83 18.71
C PRO A 430 2.38 -18.26 20.14
N GLN A 431 1.88 -19.02 21.10
CA GLN A 431 1.78 -18.64 22.52
C GLN A 431 2.74 -19.46 23.39
N PRO A 432 3.07 -19.00 24.61
CA PRO A 432 3.88 -19.80 25.54
C PRO A 432 3.28 -21.20 25.73
N GLY A 433 4.09 -22.23 25.47
CA GLY A 433 3.68 -23.63 25.48
C GLY A 433 3.59 -24.27 24.09
N ASP A 434 3.49 -23.47 23.02
CA ASP A 434 3.53 -23.96 21.65
C ASP A 434 4.96 -24.28 21.21
N ASP A 435 5.16 -25.37 20.45
CA ASP A 435 6.49 -25.81 19.96
C ASP A 435 7.22 -24.72 19.13
N SER A 436 6.47 -23.87 18.41
CA SER A 436 7.05 -22.81 17.59
C SER A 436 7.36 -21.51 18.35
N TYR A 437 6.86 -21.36 19.58
CA TYR A 437 6.89 -20.11 20.33
C TYR A 437 8.28 -19.47 20.47
N GLU A 438 9.26 -20.21 21.00
CA GLU A 438 10.60 -19.64 21.24
C GLU A 438 11.29 -19.20 19.95
N GLN A 439 11.06 -19.92 18.85
CA GLN A 439 11.62 -19.57 17.54
C GLN A 439 10.93 -18.33 16.96
N ASP A 440 9.58 -18.31 16.95
CA ASP A 440 8.81 -17.18 16.43
C ASP A 440 9.14 -15.90 17.23
N ARG A 441 9.19 -15.99 18.57
CA ARG A 441 9.61 -14.89 19.43
C ARG A 441 11.01 -14.40 19.10
N PHE A 442 12.00 -15.30 19.01
CA PHE A 442 13.37 -14.93 18.65
C PHE A 442 13.45 -14.22 17.29
N GLU A 443 12.74 -14.73 16.28
CA GLU A 443 12.71 -14.12 14.95
C GLU A 443 12.07 -12.72 14.98
N ARG A 444 10.97 -12.55 15.73
CA ARG A 444 10.28 -11.27 15.90
C ARG A 444 11.14 -10.23 16.63
N ASP A 445 11.71 -10.62 17.77
CA ASP A 445 12.56 -9.77 18.60
C ASP A 445 13.79 -9.32 17.79
N THR A 446 14.41 -10.24 17.05
CA THR A 446 15.54 -9.92 16.15
C THR A 446 15.17 -8.86 15.10
N VAL A 447 14.01 -8.99 14.46
CA VAL A 447 13.54 -8.01 13.46
C VAL A 447 13.26 -6.66 14.12
N HIS A 448 12.58 -6.65 15.27
CA HIS A 448 12.24 -5.42 15.99
C HIS A 448 13.50 -4.68 16.47
N ASP A 449 14.43 -5.38 17.12
CA ASP A 449 15.67 -4.82 17.64
C ASP A 449 16.54 -4.21 16.53
N GLU A 450 16.65 -4.90 15.39
CA GLU A 450 17.43 -4.40 14.25
C GLU A 450 16.78 -3.17 13.59
N LEU A 451 15.44 -3.08 13.57
CA LEU A 451 14.74 -1.87 13.14
C LEU A 451 14.99 -0.72 14.12
N ASN A 452 14.84 -0.96 15.42
CA ASN A 452 15.04 0.05 16.46
C ASN A 452 16.48 0.59 16.44
N ARG A 453 17.47 -0.30 16.34
CA ARG A 453 18.89 0.06 16.26
C ARG A 453 19.19 0.96 15.06
N ARG A 454 18.71 0.60 13.87
CA ARG A 454 18.90 1.38 12.64
C ARG A 454 18.16 2.71 12.69
N ALA A 455 16.93 2.72 13.21
CA ALA A 455 16.15 3.94 13.40
C ALA A 455 16.87 4.93 14.34
N ALA A 456 17.38 4.43 15.48
CA ALA A 456 18.13 5.24 16.44
C ALA A 456 19.44 5.79 15.86
N LEU A 457 20.17 4.98 15.09
CA LEU A 457 21.41 5.41 14.44
C LEU A 457 21.14 6.51 13.39
N LEU A 458 20.18 6.29 12.48
CA LEU A 458 19.81 7.30 11.47
C LEU A 458 19.36 8.61 12.11
N HIS A 459 18.50 8.54 13.13
CA HIS A 459 18.06 9.71 13.87
C HIS A 459 19.22 10.46 14.52
N LYS A 460 20.16 9.74 15.16
CA LYS A 460 21.36 10.34 15.74
C LYS A 460 22.23 11.01 14.68
N THR A 461 22.44 10.35 13.54
CA THR A 461 23.24 10.90 12.43
C THR A 461 22.59 12.16 11.87
N PHE A 462 21.29 12.14 11.57
CA PHE A 462 20.59 13.30 11.04
C PHE A 462 20.69 14.52 11.96
N ASN A 463 20.44 14.36 13.26
CA ASN A 463 20.57 15.48 14.21
C ASN A 463 22.03 15.88 14.51
N SER A 464 23.03 15.23 13.90
CA SER A 464 24.43 15.66 13.95
C SER A 464 24.88 16.43 12.69
N LEU A 465 24.04 16.46 11.66
CA LEU A 465 24.31 17.11 10.39
C LEU A 465 23.80 18.56 10.41
N GLU A 466 24.57 19.45 9.78
CA GLU A 466 24.21 20.86 9.67
C GLU A 466 22.92 21.03 8.86
N GLY A 467 21.98 21.82 9.36
CA GLY A 467 20.73 22.06 8.63
C GLY A 467 19.84 20.83 8.43
N ILE A 468 19.96 19.81 9.27
CA ILE A 468 18.96 18.74 9.39
C ILE A 468 18.38 18.72 10.81
N GLU A 469 17.05 18.74 10.88
CA GLU A 469 16.30 18.50 12.11
C GLU A 469 15.45 17.25 11.92
N CYS A 470 15.51 16.30 12.86
CA CYS A 470 14.78 15.05 12.72
C CYS A 470 14.12 14.65 14.03
N GLN A 471 12.79 14.56 14.02
CA GLN A 471 12.02 14.04 15.15
C GLN A 471 12.32 12.57 15.41
N LYS A 472 12.21 12.17 16.69
CA LYS A 472 12.50 10.79 17.10
C LYS A 472 11.51 9.81 16.47
N PRO A 473 11.97 8.68 15.90
CA PRO A 473 11.07 7.65 15.40
C PRO A 473 10.42 6.94 16.58
N GLN A 474 9.14 7.21 16.82
CA GLN A 474 8.37 6.54 17.88
C GLN A 474 7.81 5.21 17.39
N GLY A 475 7.52 5.09 16.09
CA GLY A 475 7.02 3.88 15.46
C GLY A 475 7.17 3.85 13.94
N ALA A 476 6.40 2.96 13.31
CA ALA A 476 6.42 2.68 11.87
C ALA A 476 7.80 2.22 11.35
N MET A 477 8.19 2.68 10.16
CA MET A 477 9.40 2.24 9.45
C MET A 477 10.17 3.38 8.78
N TYR A 478 9.90 4.63 9.19
CA TYR A 478 10.36 5.83 8.48
C TYR A 478 10.88 6.91 9.42
N LEU A 479 11.74 7.75 8.84
CA LEU A 479 12.08 9.07 9.36
C LEU A 479 11.69 10.12 8.32
N PHE A 480 11.33 11.30 8.80
CA PHE A 480 10.95 12.45 7.98
C PHE A 480 11.74 13.69 8.41
N PRO A 481 13.08 13.72 8.19
CA PRO A 481 13.90 14.87 8.53
C PRO A 481 13.50 16.11 7.73
N ARG A 482 13.53 17.26 8.41
CA ARG A 482 13.48 18.60 7.84
C ARG A 482 14.87 19.01 7.35
N LEU A 483 14.89 19.63 6.18
CA LEU A 483 16.08 20.14 5.50
C LEU A 483 16.05 21.67 5.54
N LEU A 484 16.93 22.26 6.34
CA LEU A 484 17.19 23.69 6.36
C LEU A 484 18.22 24.03 5.27
N LEU A 485 17.76 24.03 4.02
CA LEU A 485 18.61 24.20 2.85
C LEU A 485 19.14 25.65 2.74
N PRO A 486 20.45 25.86 2.47
CA PRO A 486 21.01 27.18 2.20
C PRO A 486 20.34 27.88 1.01
N TYR A 487 20.37 29.21 0.99
CA TYR A 487 19.72 29.98 -0.07
C TYR A 487 20.29 29.64 -1.46
N LYS A 488 21.61 29.48 -1.58
CA LYS A 488 22.23 29.05 -2.85
C LYS A 488 21.76 27.67 -3.33
N ALA A 489 21.44 26.74 -2.42
CA ALA A 489 20.89 25.43 -2.78
C ALA A 489 19.46 25.56 -3.34
N VAL A 490 18.65 26.42 -2.73
CA VAL A 490 17.29 26.73 -3.21
C VAL A 490 17.33 27.39 -4.60
N GLN A 491 18.25 28.33 -4.83
CA GLN A 491 18.45 28.92 -6.16
C GLN A 491 18.92 27.90 -7.19
N ALA A 492 19.84 27.01 -6.82
CA ALA A 492 20.31 25.94 -7.70
C ALA A 492 19.17 24.98 -8.09
N ALA A 493 18.28 24.65 -7.16
CA ALA A 493 17.08 23.87 -7.43
C ALA A 493 16.15 24.57 -8.44
N GLN A 494 15.93 25.88 -8.26
CA GLN A 494 15.13 26.70 -9.20
C GLN A 494 15.74 26.72 -10.61
N HIS A 495 17.06 26.91 -10.73
CA HIS A 495 17.76 26.86 -12.03
C HIS A 495 17.69 25.48 -12.67
N ALA A 496 17.57 24.41 -11.87
CA ALA A 496 17.39 23.04 -12.35
C ALA A 496 15.93 22.68 -12.63
N GLU A 497 14.98 23.62 -12.46
CA GLU A 497 13.53 23.40 -12.57
C GLU A 497 13.00 22.30 -11.64
N LEU A 498 13.58 22.19 -10.43
CA LEU A 498 13.21 21.20 -9.42
C LEU A 498 12.77 21.88 -8.12
N GLY A 499 11.92 21.19 -7.34
CA GLY A 499 11.69 21.55 -5.95
C GLY A 499 12.97 21.41 -5.11
N PRO A 500 13.20 22.23 -4.06
CA PRO A 500 14.42 22.15 -3.27
C PRO A 500 14.68 20.77 -2.62
N ASP A 501 13.63 20.11 -2.13
CA ASP A 501 13.73 18.74 -1.60
C ASP A 501 13.98 17.70 -2.69
N GLU A 502 13.31 17.81 -3.84
CA GLU A 502 13.56 16.96 -5.00
C GLU A 502 15.00 17.10 -5.53
N PHE A 503 15.52 18.34 -5.57
CA PHE A 503 16.90 18.62 -5.95
C PHE A 503 17.89 17.96 -4.99
N TYR A 504 17.67 18.06 -3.68
CA TYR A 504 18.50 17.37 -2.68
C TYR A 504 18.43 15.85 -2.85
N CYS A 505 17.23 15.26 -2.95
CA CYS A 505 17.03 13.83 -3.14
C CYS A 505 17.68 13.30 -4.43
N LYS A 506 17.57 14.03 -5.54
CA LYS A 506 18.20 13.69 -6.82
C LYS A 506 19.72 13.74 -6.70
N SER A 507 20.26 14.80 -6.10
CA SER A 507 21.70 14.97 -5.90
C SER A 507 22.27 13.85 -5.02
N LEU A 508 21.56 13.47 -3.95
CA LEU A 508 21.92 12.34 -3.10
C LEU A 508 21.98 11.04 -3.90
N LEU A 509 20.93 10.75 -4.69
CA LEU A 509 20.84 9.55 -5.51
C LEU A 509 21.98 9.47 -6.53
N GLU A 510 22.27 10.56 -7.25
CA GLU A 510 23.29 10.58 -8.30
C GLU A 510 24.73 10.55 -7.75
N ALA A 511 24.93 10.97 -6.50
CA ALA A 511 26.24 10.89 -5.84
C ALA A 511 26.48 9.54 -5.14
N THR A 512 25.44 8.93 -4.56
CA THR A 512 25.62 7.81 -3.60
C THR A 512 24.84 6.54 -3.96
N GLY A 513 23.88 6.61 -4.88
CA GLY A 513 22.95 5.52 -5.17
C GLY A 513 21.85 5.37 -4.12
N ILE A 514 21.74 6.26 -3.13
CA ILE A 514 20.71 6.22 -2.10
C ILE A 514 19.41 6.83 -2.62
N CYS A 515 18.40 6.00 -2.80
CA CYS A 515 17.08 6.40 -3.29
C CYS A 515 16.15 6.73 -2.11
N THR A 516 15.64 7.96 -2.06
CA THR A 516 14.72 8.49 -1.04
C THR A 516 13.44 9.02 -1.70
N VAL A 517 12.52 9.59 -0.92
CA VAL A 517 11.34 10.28 -1.47
C VAL A 517 11.31 11.72 -0.96
N PRO A 518 11.21 12.75 -1.83
CA PRO A 518 11.15 14.14 -1.39
C PRO A 518 9.85 14.43 -0.62
N GLY A 519 9.92 15.35 0.33
CA GLY A 519 8.82 15.75 1.22
C GLY A 519 7.59 16.27 0.47
N SER A 520 7.81 16.96 -0.64
CA SER A 520 6.81 17.43 -1.59
C SER A 520 5.88 16.32 -2.11
N GLY A 521 6.32 15.06 -2.12
CA GLY A 521 5.49 13.91 -2.47
C GLY A 521 4.44 13.54 -1.41
N PHE A 522 4.59 14.01 -0.17
CA PHE A 522 3.69 13.74 0.97
C PHE A 522 2.85 14.97 1.35
N GLY A 523 3.17 16.14 0.76
CA GLY A 523 2.75 17.44 1.29
C GLY A 523 3.58 17.83 2.52
N GLN A 524 3.77 19.13 2.72
CA GLN A 524 4.48 19.71 3.86
C GLN A 524 4.03 21.16 4.04
N GLU A 525 4.33 21.75 5.19
CA GLU A 525 4.05 23.17 5.43
C GLU A 525 4.77 24.04 4.38
N PRO A 526 4.11 25.06 3.81
CA PRO A 526 4.76 25.98 2.88
C PRO A 526 6.02 26.61 3.47
N GLY A 527 7.11 26.60 2.70
CA GLY A 527 8.41 27.11 3.16
C GLY A 527 9.26 26.11 3.95
N THR A 528 8.75 24.89 4.19
CA THR A 528 9.52 23.79 4.77
C THR A 528 9.89 22.76 3.69
N TYR A 529 10.99 22.05 3.89
CA TYR A 529 11.49 21.02 2.98
C TYR A 529 11.85 19.78 3.78
N HIS A 530 11.43 18.62 3.30
CA HIS A 530 11.67 17.35 3.98
C HIS A 530 12.09 16.27 2.98
N LEU A 531 12.45 15.11 3.50
CA LEU A 531 12.46 13.87 2.74
C LEU A 531 12.01 12.73 3.63
N ARG A 532 11.52 11.65 3.03
CA ARG A 532 11.30 10.38 3.71
C ARG A 532 12.43 9.41 3.39
N THR A 533 12.96 8.79 4.44
CA THR A 533 13.82 7.61 4.35
C THR A 533 13.25 6.46 5.18
N THR A 534 13.52 5.22 4.78
CA THR A 534 13.28 4.05 5.62
C THR A 534 14.57 3.55 6.26
N PHE A 535 14.47 3.06 7.49
CA PHE A 535 15.54 2.34 8.17
C PHE A 535 15.48 0.82 7.94
N LEU A 536 14.76 0.37 6.90
CA LEU A 536 14.69 -1.02 6.48
C LEU A 536 15.93 -1.51 5.71
N ALA A 537 16.67 -0.60 5.07
CA ALA A 537 17.86 -0.99 4.31
C ALA A 537 18.90 -1.66 5.24
N PRO A 538 19.43 -2.83 4.85
CA PRO A 538 20.38 -3.56 5.68
C PRO A 538 21.75 -2.87 5.69
N GLY A 539 22.48 -3.05 6.78
CA GLY A 539 23.78 -2.39 6.99
C GLY A 539 23.64 -0.92 7.37
N THR A 540 24.78 -0.32 7.73
CA THR A 540 24.86 1.08 8.17
C THR A 540 25.86 1.90 7.36
N GLU A 541 26.53 1.28 6.39
CA GLU A 541 27.59 1.91 5.57
C GLU A 541 27.01 3.04 4.69
N TRP A 542 25.79 2.85 4.19
CA TRP A 542 25.09 3.86 3.40
C TRP A 542 24.73 5.11 4.23
N ILE A 543 24.62 5.00 5.56
CA ILE A 543 24.41 6.16 6.45
C ILE A 543 25.65 7.06 6.43
N LYS A 544 26.84 6.46 6.39
CA LYS A 544 28.10 7.22 6.29
C LYS A 544 28.24 7.91 4.94
N GLN A 545 27.91 7.21 3.85
CA GLN A 545 27.88 7.80 2.50
C GLN A 545 26.92 8.99 2.41
N TRP A 546 25.77 8.90 3.07
CA TRP A 546 24.84 10.03 3.18
C TRP A 546 25.48 11.19 3.95
N GLU A 547 26.08 10.92 5.11
CA GLU A 547 26.76 11.95 5.91
C GLU A 547 27.80 12.72 5.09
N ASP A 548 28.66 11.99 4.37
CA ASP A 548 29.73 12.58 3.56
C ASP A 548 29.16 13.41 2.39
N PHE A 549 28.18 12.86 1.66
CA PHE A 549 27.44 13.61 0.63
C PHE A 549 26.83 14.90 1.18
N HIS A 550 26.20 14.83 2.35
CA HIS A 550 25.51 15.96 2.92
C HIS A 550 26.49 17.08 3.29
N ARG A 551 27.65 16.75 3.88
CA ARG A 551 28.70 17.73 4.19
C ARG A 551 29.20 18.42 2.92
N GLU A 552 29.51 17.65 1.87
CA GLU A 552 29.94 18.19 0.59
C GLU A 552 28.86 19.06 -0.08
N PHE A 553 27.60 18.63 -0.02
CA PHE A 553 26.46 19.39 -0.53
C PHE A 553 26.33 20.73 0.19
N PHE A 554 26.39 20.72 1.53
CA PHE A 554 26.29 21.94 2.32
C PHE A 554 27.47 22.88 2.07
N ASP A 555 28.71 22.37 2.00
CA ASP A 555 29.88 23.20 1.72
C ASP A 555 29.82 23.84 0.31
N LYS A 556 29.31 23.10 -0.68
CA LYS A 556 29.12 23.60 -2.04
C LYS A 556 28.12 24.76 -2.13
N TYR A 557 27.06 24.71 -1.32
CA TYR A 557 25.96 25.68 -1.36
C TYR A 557 25.91 26.60 -0.14
N ARG A 558 26.95 26.61 0.69
CA ARG A 558 27.03 27.43 1.91
C ARG A 558 26.89 28.91 1.57
N ASP A 559 26.04 29.62 2.31
CA ASP A 559 25.78 31.05 2.09
C ASP A 559 26.99 31.93 2.38
#